data_AF-A0A2W4T5M0-F1
#
_entry.id   AF-A0A2W4T5M0-F1
#
_cell.length_a   1.000
_cell.length_b   1.000
_cell.length_c   1.000
_cell.angle_alpha   90.00
_cell.angle_beta   90.00
_cell.angle_gamma   90.00
#
_symmetry.space_group_name_H-M   'P 1'
#
loop_
_entity.id
_entity.type
_entity.pdbx_description
1 polymer ?
#
loop_
_entity_poly.entity_id
_entity_poly.type
_entity_poly.pdbx_seq_one_letter_code
_entity_poly.pdbx_strand_id
1 'polypeptide(L)' 'MDDVVNAFVPGARVRIPGRTGGPLAGLSFAVKDLFDVAGLPTGGGNHDWATFNPVPERHGWAVQTLLDAGADLVGKTI' A
#
# COMPACT_ATOMS: atom_id res chain seq x y z
N MET A 1 -11.65 10.84 -1.86
CA MET A 1 -11.23 10.65 -3.26
C MET A 1 -12.00 9.47 -3.78
N ASP A 2 -12.76 9.69 -4.84
CA ASP A 2 -13.58 8.65 -5.44
C ASP A 2 -12.76 7.92 -6.50
N ASP A 3 -12.86 6.59 -6.54
CA ASP A 3 -12.11 5.77 -7.48
C ASP A 3 -12.95 5.51 -8.73
N VAL A 4 -13.11 6.54 -9.54
CA VAL A 4 -14.00 6.50 -10.73
C VAL A 4 -13.44 5.68 -11.89
N VAL A 5 -12.16 5.30 -11.82
CA VAL A 5 -11.46 4.53 -12.84
C VAL A 5 -11.07 3.12 -12.39
N ASN A 6 -11.45 2.71 -11.17
CA ASN A 6 -11.07 1.44 -10.56
C ASN A 6 -9.55 1.22 -10.53
N ALA A 7 -8.79 2.25 -10.15
CA ALA A 7 -7.33 2.19 -10.03
C ALA A 7 -6.88 1.38 -8.81
N PHE A 8 -7.71 1.29 -7.77
CA PHE A 8 -7.37 0.58 -6.54
C PHE A 8 -7.82 -0.87 -6.58
N VAL A 9 -7.11 -1.72 -5.83
CA VAL A 9 -7.54 -3.09 -5.56
C VAL A 9 -8.96 -3.04 -4.94
N PRO A 10 -9.93 -3.83 -5.43
CA PRO A 10 -11.30 -3.80 -4.92
C PRO A 10 -11.39 -4.08 -3.41
N GLY A 11 -12.28 -3.37 -2.72
CA GLY A 11 -12.54 -3.55 -1.30
C GLY A 11 -12.23 -2.32 -0.44
N ALA A 12 -12.04 -2.54 0.86
CA ALA A 12 -11.72 -1.47 1.79
C ALA A 12 -10.32 -0.91 1.51
N ARG A 13 -10.20 0.40 1.37
CA ARG A 13 -8.90 1.06 1.21
C ARG A 13 -8.15 1.05 2.53
N VAL A 14 -6.92 0.54 2.51
CA VAL A 14 -6.02 0.70 3.64
C VAL A 14 -5.58 2.17 3.75
N ARG A 15 -5.50 2.67 4.98
CA ARG A 15 -4.75 3.88 5.30
C ARG A 15 -3.70 3.56 6.37
N ILE A 16 -2.44 3.81 6.08
CA ILE A 16 -1.34 3.67 7.05
C ILE A 16 -0.68 5.05 7.18
N PRO A 17 -0.69 5.65 8.39
CA PRO A 17 -0.07 6.94 8.59
C PRO A 17 1.45 6.85 8.48
N GLY A 18 2.06 7.84 7.83
CA GLY A 18 3.50 8.03 7.84
C GLY A 18 3.99 8.55 9.19
N ARG A 19 5.31 8.50 9.40
CA ARG A 19 5.98 9.10 10.55
C ARG A 19 5.74 10.61 10.59
N THR A 20 5.40 11.13 11.77
CA THR A 20 5.24 12.57 11.99
C THR A 20 6.55 13.33 11.78
N GLY A 21 6.50 14.50 11.12
CA GLY A 21 7.64 15.41 11.00
C GLY A 21 8.69 15.01 9.95
N GLY A 22 8.42 14.01 9.13
CA GLY A 22 9.28 13.64 8.00
C GLY A 22 9.16 14.62 6.81
N PRO A 23 10.12 14.58 5.87
CA PRO A 23 10.16 15.48 4.71
C PRO A 23 8.98 15.34 3.74
N LEU A 24 8.20 14.25 3.83
CA LEU A 24 7.00 14.01 3.03
C LEU A 24 5.71 14.15 3.86
N ALA A 25 5.78 14.72 5.07
CA ALA A 25 4.62 14.94 5.92
C ALA A 25 3.53 15.75 5.18
N GLY A 26 2.28 15.28 5.28
CA GLY A 26 1.13 15.86 4.59
C GLY A 26 0.96 15.42 3.14
N LEU A 27 1.88 14.61 2.59
CA LEU A 27 1.71 13.95 1.31
C LEU A 27 1.10 12.56 1.50
N SER A 28 0.51 12.04 0.43
CA SER A 28 -0.02 10.69 0.38
C SER A 28 0.50 9.95 -0.85
N PHE A 29 0.58 8.64 -0.77
CA PHE A 29 0.93 7.79 -1.89
C PHE A 29 0.02 6.56 -1.97
N ALA A 30 -0.15 6.04 -3.17
CA ALA A 30 -0.68 4.71 -3.41
C ALA A 30 0.45 3.82 -3.92
N VAL A 31 0.42 2.54 -3.58
CA VAL A 31 1.46 1.59 -3.98
C VAL A 31 0.89 0.58 -4.96
N LYS A 32 1.66 0.17 -5.96
CA LYS A 32 1.26 -0.94 -6.84
C LYS A 32 1.14 -2.24 -6.03
N ASP A 33 0.19 -3.10 -6.33
CA ASP A 33 -0.03 -4.39 -5.68
C ASP A 33 1.03 -5.45 -6.04
N LEU A 34 2.27 -4.99 -6.22
CA LEU A 34 3.50 -5.78 -6.33
C LEU A 34 4.45 -5.52 -5.16
N PHE A 35 4.16 -4.50 -4.35
CA PHE A 35 4.94 -4.18 -3.17
C PHE A 35 4.26 -4.68 -1.92
N ASP A 36 5.04 -5.33 -1.06
CA ASP A 36 4.55 -5.80 0.22
C ASP A 36 4.14 -4.65 1.13
N VAL A 37 2.96 -4.79 1.72
CA VAL A 37 2.47 -3.96 2.80
C VAL A 37 2.14 -4.89 3.96
N ALA A 38 2.82 -4.71 5.10
CA ALA A 38 2.66 -5.57 6.27
C ALA A 38 1.17 -5.74 6.63
N GLY A 39 0.74 -6.98 6.81
CA GLY A 39 -0.65 -7.32 7.16
C GLY A 39 -1.65 -7.29 6.00
N LEU A 40 -1.22 -7.02 4.76
CA LEU A 40 -2.09 -7.05 3.57
C LEU A 40 -1.57 -8.02 2.51
N PRO A 41 -2.42 -8.88 1.93
CA PRO A 41 -2.01 -9.79 0.86
C PRO A 41 -1.49 -9.00 -0.35
N THR A 42 -0.30 -9.32 -0.86
CA THR A 42 0.19 -8.82 -2.16
C THR A 42 -0.39 -9.70 -3.26
N GLY A 43 -1.22 -9.14 -4.16
CA GLY A 43 -1.93 -9.91 -5.18
C GLY A 43 -1.22 -10.03 -6.52
N GLY A 44 -0.27 -9.14 -6.82
CA GLY A 44 0.54 -9.22 -8.04
C GLY A 44 -0.25 -9.10 -9.34
N GLY A 45 -1.45 -8.50 -9.30
CA GLY A 45 -2.37 -8.47 -10.44
C GLY A 45 -2.90 -9.84 -10.86
N ASN A 46 -2.77 -10.85 -10.00
CA ASN A 46 -3.22 -12.22 -10.23
C ASN A 46 -4.22 -12.60 -9.13
N HIS A 47 -5.43 -12.99 -9.55
CA HIS A 47 -6.52 -13.33 -8.66
C HIS A 47 -6.17 -14.42 -7.64
N ASP A 48 -5.32 -15.39 -8.03
CA ASP A 48 -5.03 -16.56 -7.21
C ASP A 48 -3.73 -16.43 -6.41
N TRP A 49 -2.86 -15.49 -6.76
CA TRP A 49 -1.53 -15.36 -6.15
C TRP A 49 -1.63 -15.12 -4.64
N ALA A 50 -2.52 -14.23 -4.21
CA ALA A 50 -2.74 -13.95 -2.79
C ALA A 50 -3.31 -15.16 -2.00
N THR A 51 -3.95 -16.13 -2.66
CA THR A 51 -4.48 -17.33 -2.01
C THR A 51 -3.38 -18.33 -1.65
N PHE A 52 -2.30 -18.37 -2.44
CA PHE A 52 -1.20 -19.33 -2.25
C PHE A 52 0.03 -18.74 -1.58
N ASN A 53 0.10 -17.42 -1.43
CA ASN A 53 1.23 -16.75 -0.82
C ASN A 53 0.88 -16.21 0.57
N PRO A 54 1.83 -16.26 1.53
CA PRO A 54 1.60 -15.72 2.85
C PRO A 54 1.39 -14.21 2.80
N VAL A 55 0.59 -13.70 3.74
CA VAL A 55 0.50 -12.26 3.98
C VAL A 55 1.84 -11.77 4.51
N PRO A 56 2.45 -10.74 3.90
CA PRO A 56 3.74 -10.24 4.35
C PRO A 56 3.66 -9.66 5.77
N GLU A 57 4.65 -9.99 6.59
CA GLU A 57 4.80 -9.45 7.95
C GLU A 57 5.53 -8.10 7.98
N ARG A 58 6.19 -7.73 6.88
CA ARG A 58 6.98 -6.50 6.76
C ARG A 58 6.61 -5.75 5.48
N HIS A 59 6.77 -4.43 5.53
CA HIS A 59 6.69 -3.60 4.33
C HIS A 59 7.87 -3.88 3.40
N GLY A 60 7.62 -3.81 2.09
CA GLY A 60 8.70 -3.70 1.12
C GLY A 60 9.50 -2.42 1.34
N TRP A 61 10.78 -2.42 0.97
CA TRP A 61 11.71 -1.32 1.25
C TRP A 61 11.18 0.06 0.82
N ALA A 62 10.59 0.16 -0.38
CA ALA A 62 10.05 1.42 -0.89
C ALA A 62 8.86 1.92 -0.05
N VAL A 63 7.97 1.02 0.38
CA VAL A 63 6.81 1.36 1.23
C VAL A 63 7.31 1.85 2.59
N GLN A 64 8.24 1.11 3.21
CA GLN A 64 8.82 1.49 4.49
C GLN A 64 9.50 2.87 4.41
N THR A 65 10.28 3.11 3.35
CA THR A 65 10.99 4.37 3.14
C THR A 65 10.04 5.57 3.04
N LEU A 66 8.92 5.43 2.33
CA LEU A 66 7.94 6.50 2.20
C LEU A 66 7.18 6.77 3.51
N LEU A 67 6.82 5.71 4.23
CA LEU A 67 6.20 5.83 5.56
C LEU A 67 7.16 6.50 6.55
N ASP A 68 8.43 6.09 6.59
CA ASP A 68 9.44 6.68 7.47
C ASP A 68 9.74 8.15 7.12
N ALA A 69 9.64 8.50 5.83
CA ALA A 69 9.73 9.87 5.35
C ALA A 69 8.46 10.70 5.64
N GLY A 70 7.39 10.09 6.13
CA GLY A 70 6.18 10.75 6.62
C GLY A 70 5.02 10.84 5.64
N ALA A 71 5.08 10.15 4.50
CA ALA A 71 3.95 10.08 3.59
C ALA A 71 2.92 9.03 4.04
N ASP A 72 1.63 9.34 3.91
CA ASP A 72 0.54 8.41 4.24
C ASP A 72 0.25 7.45 3.08
N LEU A 73 0.20 6.14 3.33
CA LEU A 73 -0.30 5.18 2.36
C LEU A 73 -1.83 5.27 2.32
N VAL A 74 -2.43 5.44 1.14
CA VAL A 74 -3.89 5.56 0.98
C VAL A 74 -4.55 4.41 0.21
N GLY A 75 -3.77 3.41 -0.20
CA GLY A 75 -4.30 2.21 -0.83
C GLY A 75 -3.29 1.49 -1.72
N LYS A 76 -3.70 0.31 -2.20
CA LYS A 76 -2.96 -0.46 -3.21
C LYS A 76 -3.66 -0.35 -4.56
N THR A 77 -2.88 -0.22 -5.61
CA THR A 77 -3.31 -0.08 -7.01
C THR A 77 -3.07 -1.37 -7.78
N ILE A 78 -3.87 -1.62 -8.83
CA ILE A 78 -3.75 -2.80 -9.71
C ILE A 78 -2.50 -2.69 -10.61
#